data_AF-A0A443RU16-F1
#
_entry.id   AF-A0A443RU16-F1
#
_cell.length_a   1.000
_cell.length_b   1.000
_cell.length_c   1.000
_cell.angle_alpha   90.00
_cell.angle_beta   90.00
_cell.angle_gamma   90.00
#
_symmetry.space_group_name_H-M   'P 1'
#
loop_
_entity.id
_entity.type
_entity.pdbx_description
1 polymer ?
#
loop_
_entity_poly.entity_id
_entity_poly.type
_entity_poly.pdbx_seq_one_letter_code
_entity_poly.pdbx_strand_id
1 'polypeptide(L)'
;PTIDYIRKRTPLNVDEICAILFGIQCSLKVTENVHWIIDLPKPVATNVSRTVNGSKGYFIHVTDIHADANYALGSCGQCDRIMCCQNSSDKCTGEAVAGNWADYRRCDMQLEVVDYDAKFMLLTGDYVPHNIWEVTVEEVQFYFPFRIFPTLGNHEAVPVNWSLLFRFIAPSQVKNEMNSTWLHEHIAEQWKPLLSEAALKTLAK
;
A
#
# COMPACT_ATOMS: atom_id res chain seq x y z
N PRO A 1 -17.27 -7.01 10.10
CA PRO A 1 -16.68 -7.77 11.24
C PRO A 1 -15.57 -7.00 11.96
N THR A 2 -14.57 -6.52 11.22
CA THR A 2 -13.39 -5.85 11.76
C THR A 2 -13.68 -4.49 12.42
N ILE A 3 -14.48 -3.62 11.80
CA ILE A 3 -14.94 -2.36 12.42
C ILE A 3 -15.70 -2.63 13.73
N ASP A 4 -16.56 -3.65 13.77
CA ASP A 4 -17.30 -4.02 14.98
C ASP A 4 -16.37 -4.55 16.08
N TYR A 5 -15.33 -5.31 15.70
CA TYR A 5 -14.30 -5.76 16.62
C TYR A 5 -13.55 -4.57 17.22
N ILE A 6 -13.06 -3.63 16.38
CA ILE A 6 -12.37 -2.41 16.83
C ILE A 6 -13.27 -1.64 17.79
N ARG A 7 -14.51 -1.35 17.39
CA ARG A 7 -15.49 -0.64 18.23
C ARG A 7 -15.69 -1.27 19.61
N LYS A 8 -15.71 -2.60 19.69
CA LYS A 8 -15.95 -3.34 20.95
C LYS A 8 -14.70 -3.53 21.82
N ARG A 9 -13.50 -3.40 21.24
CA ARG A 9 -12.23 -3.76 21.90
C ARG A 9 -11.27 -2.58 22.05
N THR A 10 -11.64 -1.41 21.55
CA THR A 10 -10.86 -0.19 21.70
C THR A 10 -11.28 0.59 22.94
N PRO A 11 -10.34 1.26 23.65
CA PRO A 11 -10.67 2.23 24.69
C PRO A 11 -11.15 3.58 24.11
N LEU A 12 -11.14 3.73 22.78
CA LEU A 12 -11.49 4.97 22.11
C LEU A 12 -12.98 5.31 22.29
N ASN A 13 -13.25 6.59 22.53
CA ASN A 13 -14.62 7.12 22.58
C ASN A 13 -15.19 7.40 21.19
N VAL A 14 -16.47 7.81 21.13
CA VAL A 14 -17.18 8.03 19.87
C VAL A 14 -16.54 9.14 19.03
N ASP A 15 -16.14 10.26 19.64
CA ASP A 15 -15.48 11.38 18.94
C ASP A 15 -14.14 10.94 18.35
N GLU A 16 -13.36 10.14 19.08
CA GLU A 16 -12.06 9.60 18.66
C GLU A 16 -12.18 8.57 17.53
N ILE A 17 -13.10 7.62 17.66
CA ILE A 17 -13.38 6.64 16.59
C ILE A 17 -13.83 7.38 15.33
N CYS A 18 -14.65 8.41 15.48
CA CYS A 18 -15.10 9.18 14.33
C CYS A 18 -13.97 9.96 13.65
N ALA A 19 -13.07 10.57 14.43
CA ALA A 19 -11.87 11.22 13.90
C ALA A 19 -10.94 10.24 13.18
N ILE A 20 -10.76 9.02 13.70
CA ILE A 20 -9.88 8.00 13.09
C ILE A 20 -10.48 7.45 11.79
N LEU A 21 -11.79 7.20 11.74
CA LEU A 21 -12.44 6.60 10.56
C LEU A 21 -12.79 7.61 9.47
N PHE A 22 -13.19 8.83 9.84
CA PHE A 22 -13.72 9.83 8.90
C PHE A 22 -12.88 11.12 8.86
N GLY A 23 -11.77 11.14 9.59
CA GLY A 23 -10.84 12.27 9.63
C GLY A 23 -11.37 13.47 10.42
N ILE A 24 -10.66 14.58 10.25
CA ILE A 24 -10.86 15.83 10.99
C ILE A 24 -12.24 16.49 10.80
N GLN A 25 -13.00 16.07 9.78
CA GLN A 25 -14.35 16.59 9.53
C GLN A 25 -15.35 16.12 10.58
N CYS A 26 -15.08 15.01 11.28
CA CYS A 26 -15.97 14.52 12.32
C CYS A 26 -15.63 15.05 13.72
N SER A 27 -14.35 15.06 14.09
CA SER A 27 -13.90 15.59 15.38
C SER A 27 -12.45 16.08 15.28
N LEU A 28 -12.18 17.21 15.92
CA LEU A 28 -10.87 17.88 15.97
C LEU A 28 -10.19 17.73 17.33
N LYS A 29 -10.76 16.95 18.26
CA LYS A 29 -10.24 16.85 19.62
C LYS A 29 -9.10 15.85 19.67
N VAL A 30 -7.90 16.34 20.02
CA VAL A 30 -6.79 15.49 20.47
C VAL A 30 -7.05 15.14 21.93
N THR A 31 -7.14 13.85 22.23
CA THR A 31 -7.35 13.32 23.58
C THR A 31 -6.11 12.57 24.06
N GLU A 32 -6.10 12.19 25.33
CA GLU A 32 -5.01 11.37 25.90
C GLU A 32 -4.84 10.02 25.16
N ASN A 33 -5.93 9.43 24.67
CA ASN A 33 -5.89 8.15 23.95
C ASN A 33 -5.20 8.23 22.57
N VAL A 34 -5.15 9.41 21.96
CA VAL A 34 -4.58 9.62 20.62
C VAL A 34 -3.35 10.54 20.64
N HIS A 35 -2.95 11.03 21.80
CA HIS A 35 -1.76 11.84 22.00
C HIS A 35 -0.59 10.97 22.44
N TRP A 36 0.53 11.06 21.72
CA TRP A 36 1.76 10.37 22.08
C TRP A 36 2.97 11.25 21.72
N ILE A 37 4.07 11.01 22.43
CA ILE A 37 5.33 11.73 22.26
C ILE A 37 6.44 10.69 22.09
N ILE A 38 7.34 10.93 21.14
CA ILE A 38 8.58 10.18 21.00
C ILE A 38 9.72 11.07 21.47
N ASP A 39 10.38 10.65 22.55
CA ASP A 39 11.57 11.32 23.04
C ASP A 39 12.74 11.07 22.08
N LEU A 40 13.26 12.16 21.51
CA LEU A 40 14.42 12.09 20.65
C LEU A 40 15.71 12.08 21.50
N PRO A 41 16.71 11.24 21.16
CA PRO A 41 18.00 11.31 21.81
C PRO A 41 18.63 12.68 21.55
N LYS A 42 19.44 13.18 22.50
CA LYS A 42 20.18 14.43 22.31
C LYS A 42 21.03 14.33 21.04
N PRO A 43 21.01 15.34 20.15
CA PRO A 43 21.78 15.31 18.92
C PRO A 43 23.28 15.17 19.26
N VAL A 44 23.91 14.14 18.70
CA VAL A 44 25.36 13.99 18.79
C VAL A 44 25.97 14.95 17.76
N ALA A 45 26.63 16.01 18.24
CA ALA A 45 27.31 16.97 17.38
C ALA A 45 28.31 16.22 16.49
N THR A 46 28.00 16.15 15.20
CA THR A 46 28.76 15.39 14.21
C THR A 46 29.32 16.39 13.20
N ASN A 47 30.62 16.65 13.27
CA ASN A 47 31.36 17.39 12.25
C ASN A 47 31.65 16.48 11.05
N VAL A 48 30.61 15.86 10.48
CA VAL A 48 30.77 15.01 9.30
C VAL A 48 30.70 15.90 8.08
N SER A 49 31.86 16.40 7.65
CA SER A 49 32.04 16.88 6.28
C SER A 49 31.98 15.67 5.36
N ARG A 50 30.79 15.34 4.82
CA ARG A 50 30.67 14.34 3.75
C ARG A 50 31.22 14.95 2.46
N THR A 51 32.49 14.68 2.17
CA THR A 51 33.00 14.79 0.80
C THR A 51 32.34 13.69 -0.03
N VAL A 52 31.43 14.09 -0.92
CA VAL A 52 30.81 13.17 -1.88
C VAL A 52 31.85 12.87 -2.97
N ASN A 53 32.66 11.83 -2.74
CA ASN A 53 33.54 11.27 -3.77
C ASN A 53 32.77 10.18 -4.52
N GLY A 54 32.41 10.45 -5.77
CA GLY A 54 31.74 9.48 -6.63
C GLY A 54 31.28 10.08 -7.96
N SER A 55 31.03 9.22 -8.95
CA SER A 55 30.36 9.61 -10.18
C SER A 55 28.86 9.84 -9.93
N LYS A 56 28.24 10.73 -10.72
CA LYS A 56 26.78 10.86 -10.73
C LYS A 56 26.14 9.49 -11.03
N GLY A 57 24.99 9.22 -10.42
CA GLY A 57 24.22 8.01 -10.65
C GLY A 57 22.74 8.32 -10.54
N TYR A 58 21.92 7.48 -11.17
CA TYR A 58 20.47 7.59 -11.17
C TYR A 58 19.87 6.37 -10.46
N PHE A 59 18.73 6.60 -9.84
CA PHE A 59 17.85 5.57 -9.30
C PHE A 59 16.43 5.88 -9.78
N ILE A 60 15.57 4.86 -9.75
CA ILE A 60 14.17 5.00 -10.11
C ILE A 60 13.35 5.07 -8.81
N HIS A 61 12.31 5.90 -8.79
CA HIS A 61 11.30 5.87 -7.74
C HIS A 61 9.95 5.65 -8.40
N VAL A 62 9.31 4.53 -8.07
CA VAL A 62 7.95 4.17 -8.51
C VAL A 62 7.04 4.07 -7.29
N THR A 63 5.81 4.51 -7.44
CA THR A 63 4.76 4.48 -6.41
C THR A 63 3.40 4.39 -7.09
N ASP A 64 2.39 3.88 -6.39
CA ASP A 64 0.98 3.92 -6.80
C ASP A 64 0.78 3.32 -8.21
N ILE A 65 1.36 2.13 -8.44
CA ILE A 65 1.28 1.44 -9.74
C ILE A 65 -0.16 1.05 -10.05
N HIS A 66 -0.89 0.57 -9.04
CA HIS A 66 -2.26 0.06 -9.16
C HIS A 66 -2.47 -0.75 -10.45
N ALA A 67 -1.74 -1.87 -10.56
CA ALA A 67 -1.80 -2.73 -11.73
C ALA A 67 -3.12 -3.51 -11.75
N ASP A 68 -3.98 -3.23 -12.73
CA ASP A 68 -5.24 -3.94 -12.93
C ASP A 68 -5.08 -5.06 -13.96
N ALA A 69 -4.91 -6.29 -13.47
CA ALA A 69 -4.86 -7.49 -14.30
C ALA A 69 -6.17 -7.74 -15.08
N ASN A 70 -7.28 -7.13 -14.66
CA ASN A 70 -8.58 -7.25 -15.31
C ASN A 70 -8.89 -6.08 -16.25
N TYR A 71 -7.96 -5.12 -16.42
CA TYR A 71 -8.10 -4.03 -17.37
C TYR A 71 -8.38 -4.58 -18.78
N ALA A 72 -9.44 -4.10 -19.39
CA ALA A 72 -9.97 -4.63 -20.63
C ALA A 72 -10.13 -3.51 -21.67
N LEU A 73 -9.33 -3.59 -22.73
CA LEU A 73 -9.41 -2.69 -23.87
C LEU A 73 -10.82 -2.71 -24.45
N GLY A 74 -11.39 -1.54 -24.72
CA GLY A 74 -12.73 -1.44 -25.29
C GLY A 74 -13.88 -1.61 -24.28
N SER A 75 -13.60 -1.90 -23.01
CA SER A 75 -14.61 -1.90 -21.95
C SER A 75 -15.11 -0.48 -21.63
N CYS A 76 -16.13 -0.35 -20.80
CA CYS A 76 -16.59 0.97 -20.41
C CYS A 76 -15.69 1.63 -19.34
N GLY A 77 -15.18 2.82 -19.64
CA GLY A 77 -14.48 3.67 -18.67
C GLY A 77 -15.42 4.56 -17.84
N GLN A 78 -16.71 4.63 -18.18
CA GLN A 78 -17.73 5.41 -17.49
C GLN A 78 -18.86 4.54 -16.94
N CYS A 79 -18.64 3.96 -15.76
CA CYS A 79 -19.59 3.08 -15.08
C CYS A 79 -19.97 3.62 -13.69
N ASP A 80 -21.04 3.07 -13.09
CA ASP A 80 -21.54 3.46 -11.75
C ASP A 80 -20.82 2.74 -10.59
N ARG A 81 -19.63 2.20 -10.84
CA ARG A 81 -18.80 1.51 -9.83
C ARG A 81 -17.67 2.43 -9.36
N ILE A 82 -16.96 2.00 -8.31
CA ILE A 82 -15.78 2.72 -7.82
C ILE A 82 -14.62 2.62 -8.81
N MET A 83 -14.57 1.54 -9.59
CA MET A 83 -13.57 1.28 -10.61
C MET A 83 -14.23 0.67 -11.85
N CYS A 84 -13.83 1.13 -13.02
CA CYS A 84 -14.31 0.76 -14.35
C CYS A 84 -13.15 0.18 -15.18
N CYS A 85 -13.29 0.18 -16.50
CA CYS A 85 -12.28 -0.32 -17.45
C CYS A 85 -11.92 -1.81 -17.33
N GLN A 86 -12.64 -2.59 -16.51
CA GLN A 86 -12.48 -4.03 -16.41
C GLN A 86 -13.41 -4.79 -17.35
N ASN A 87 -13.11 -6.07 -17.61
CA ASN A 87 -14.00 -7.01 -18.32
C ASN A 87 -15.41 -7.09 -17.70
N SER A 88 -15.52 -6.87 -16.39
CA SER A 88 -16.79 -6.89 -15.66
C SER A 88 -17.60 -5.59 -15.80
N SER A 89 -17.03 -4.55 -16.40
CA SER A 89 -17.67 -3.25 -16.61
C SER A 89 -18.76 -3.36 -17.68
N ASP A 90 -19.72 -2.43 -17.65
CA ASP A 90 -20.74 -2.34 -18.68
C ASP A 90 -20.14 -2.06 -20.06
N LYS A 91 -20.95 -2.12 -21.11
CA LYS A 91 -20.53 -1.75 -22.46
C LYS A 91 -20.80 -0.28 -22.70
N CYS A 92 -19.81 0.42 -23.24
CA CYS A 92 -19.92 1.82 -23.64
C CYS A 92 -19.54 2.01 -25.11
N THR A 93 -19.84 3.18 -25.64
CA THR A 93 -19.57 3.53 -27.05
C THR A 93 -18.99 4.94 -27.14
N GLY A 94 -18.30 5.24 -28.25
CA GLY A 94 -17.67 6.53 -28.46
C GLY A 94 -16.60 6.82 -27.41
N GLU A 95 -16.58 8.05 -26.89
CA GLU A 95 -15.60 8.53 -25.91
C GLU A 95 -15.72 7.82 -24.55
N ALA A 96 -16.82 7.11 -24.28
CA ALA A 96 -17.05 6.37 -23.04
C ALA A 96 -16.23 5.06 -22.94
N VAL A 97 -15.57 4.67 -24.02
CA VAL A 97 -14.77 3.44 -24.12
C VAL A 97 -13.38 3.64 -23.49
N ALA A 98 -12.90 2.63 -22.77
CA ALA A 98 -11.59 2.60 -22.13
C ALA A 98 -10.45 2.69 -23.16
N GLY A 99 -9.44 3.51 -22.84
CA GLY A 99 -8.24 3.68 -23.66
C GLY A 99 -7.36 2.43 -23.72
N ASN A 100 -6.35 2.47 -24.61
CA ASN A 100 -5.51 1.30 -24.85
C ASN A 100 -4.46 1.01 -23.77
N TRP A 101 -4.06 2.02 -23.00
CA TRP A 101 -2.97 1.89 -22.03
C TRP A 101 -3.42 2.28 -20.62
N ALA A 102 -4.26 3.31 -20.57
CA ALA A 102 -4.88 3.83 -19.37
C ALA A 102 -6.13 4.62 -19.78
N ASP A 103 -6.86 5.08 -18.77
CA ASP A 103 -8.02 5.93 -18.94
C ASP A 103 -8.02 7.05 -17.90
N TYR A 104 -8.47 8.25 -18.28
CA TYR A 104 -8.49 9.42 -17.37
C TYR A 104 -9.63 9.37 -16.33
N ARG A 105 -10.48 8.35 -16.37
CA ARG A 105 -11.63 8.19 -15.47
C ARG A 105 -11.26 7.32 -14.27
N ARG A 106 -12.26 6.66 -13.68
CA ARG A 106 -12.09 5.80 -12.49
C ARG A 106 -11.57 4.43 -12.92
N CYS A 107 -10.37 4.39 -13.45
CA CYS A 107 -9.74 3.18 -13.93
C CYS A 107 -8.30 3.14 -13.43
N ASP A 108 -7.90 1.95 -13.04
CA ASP A 108 -6.49 1.63 -12.88
C ASP A 108 -5.88 1.23 -14.22
N MET A 109 -4.61 0.88 -14.23
CA MET A 109 -3.86 0.69 -15.48
C MET A 109 -3.40 -0.73 -15.68
N GLN A 110 -3.28 -1.13 -16.95
CA GLN A 110 -2.58 -2.34 -17.31
C GLN A 110 -1.07 -2.13 -17.07
N LEU A 111 -0.41 -3.07 -16.41
CA LEU A 111 1.03 -3.02 -16.24
C LEU A 111 1.74 -3.45 -17.52
N GLU A 112 2.64 -2.60 -17.99
CA GLU A 112 3.50 -2.87 -19.15
C GLU A 112 4.91 -3.20 -18.71
N VAL A 113 5.63 -3.98 -19.52
CA VAL A 113 7.06 -4.21 -19.30
C VAL A 113 7.80 -2.94 -19.64
N VAL A 114 8.47 -2.34 -18.64
CA VAL A 114 9.32 -1.18 -18.87
C VAL A 114 10.77 -1.52 -18.54
N ASP A 115 11.63 -1.35 -19.54
CA ASP A 115 13.07 -1.58 -19.41
C ASP A 115 13.78 -0.25 -19.09
N TYR A 116 14.57 -0.26 -18.03
CA TYR A 116 15.33 0.91 -17.58
C TYR A 116 16.69 0.50 -17.02
N ASP A 117 17.72 1.30 -17.35
CA ASP A 117 19.04 1.19 -16.74
C ASP A 117 19.13 2.09 -15.50
N ALA A 118 19.13 1.49 -14.31
CA ALA A 118 19.24 2.19 -13.03
C ALA A 118 20.06 1.40 -12.01
N LYS A 119 20.71 2.12 -11.08
CA LYS A 119 21.49 1.47 -10.01
C LYS A 119 20.61 0.68 -9.04
N PHE A 120 19.42 1.19 -8.76
CA PHE A 120 18.39 0.58 -7.94
C PHE A 120 17.04 1.29 -8.14
N MET A 121 15.96 0.69 -7.65
CA MET A 121 14.62 1.28 -7.58
C MET A 121 14.16 1.39 -6.12
N LEU A 122 13.50 2.50 -5.80
CA LEU A 122 12.59 2.62 -4.65
C LEU A 122 11.19 2.34 -5.15
N LEU A 123 10.49 1.43 -4.50
CA LEU A 123 9.13 1.04 -4.87
C LEU A 123 8.22 1.24 -3.65
N THR A 124 7.36 2.26 -3.66
CA THR A 124 6.73 2.75 -2.42
C THR A 124 5.27 2.36 -2.20
N GLY A 125 4.89 1.13 -2.53
CA GLY A 125 3.56 0.59 -2.24
C GLY A 125 2.48 0.92 -3.27
N ASP A 126 1.25 0.50 -2.95
CA ASP A 126 0.04 0.66 -3.77
C ASP A 126 0.19 0.03 -5.17
N TYR A 127 0.46 -1.27 -5.15
CA TYR A 127 0.66 -2.15 -6.31
C TYR A 127 -0.66 -2.69 -6.84
N VAL A 128 -1.58 -3.02 -5.95
CA VAL A 128 -2.85 -3.68 -6.27
C VAL A 128 -3.91 -2.65 -6.67
N PRO A 129 -4.89 -3.00 -7.50
CA PRO A 129 -5.86 -2.03 -7.98
C PRO A 129 -6.88 -1.62 -6.90
N HIS A 130 -7.77 -0.70 -7.25
CA HIS A 130 -8.84 -0.17 -6.41
C HIS A 130 -10.06 -1.11 -6.33
N ASN A 131 -9.88 -2.41 -6.64
CA ASN A 131 -10.82 -3.49 -6.32
C ASN A 131 -10.76 -3.87 -4.83
N ILE A 132 -10.82 -2.87 -3.94
CA ILE A 132 -10.56 -2.93 -2.48
C ILE A 132 -11.31 -4.01 -1.66
N TRP A 133 -12.24 -4.72 -2.28
CA TRP A 133 -12.98 -5.85 -1.71
C TRP A 133 -12.26 -7.20 -1.89
N GLU A 134 -11.29 -7.30 -2.79
CA GLU A 134 -10.57 -8.53 -3.12
C GLU A 134 -9.13 -8.18 -3.51
N VAL A 135 -8.17 -8.72 -2.76
CA VAL A 135 -6.74 -8.65 -3.06
C VAL A 135 -6.21 -10.05 -2.88
N THR A 136 -5.60 -10.58 -3.93
CA THR A 136 -4.97 -11.89 -3.90
C THR A 136 -3.48 -11.78 -3.64
N VAL A 137 -2.88 -12.90 -3.28
CA VAL A 137 -1.44 -12.99 -3.04
C VAL A 137 -0.65 -12.66 -4.31
N GLU A 138 -1.18 -13.06 -5.46
CA GLU A 138 -0.58 -12.85 -6.78
C GLU A 138 -0.55 -11.37 -7.17
N GLU A 139 -1.55 -10.58 -6.79
CA GLU A 139 -1.60 -9.14 -7.09
C GLU A 139 -0.53 -8.35 -6.32
N VAL A 140 -0.09 -8.84 -5.16
CA VAL A 140 0.98 -8.23 -4.35
C VAL A 140 2.38 -8.61 -4.85
N GLN A 141 2.47 -9.55 -5.80
CA GLN A 141 3.75 -10.05 -6.31
C GLN A 141 4.30 -9.16 -7.43
N PHE A 142 5.59 -8.83 -7.33
CA PHE A 142 6.30 -8.10 -8.37
C PHE A 142 7.70 -8.68 -8.62
N TYR A 143 8.16 -8.59 -9.87
CA TYR A 143 9.49 -9.01 -10.28
C TYR A 143 10.14 -7.93 -11.12
N PHE A 144 11.29 -7.42 -10.68
CA PHE A 144 12.11 -6.51 -11.49
C PHE A 144 13.52 -7.08 -11.63
N PRO A 145 14.18 -6.89 -12.79
CA PRO A 145 15.47 -7.50 -13.10
C PRO A 145 16.67 -6.85 -12.38
N PHE A 146 16.43 -5.93 -11.44
CA PHE A 146 17.47 -5.17 -10.76
C PHE A 146 17.12 -4.91 -9.28
N ARG A 147 18.05 -4.31 -8.53
CA ARG A 147 17.89 -4.12 -7.08
C ARG A 147 16.75 -3.17 -6.74
N ILE A 148 15.82 -3.62 -5.91
CA ILE A 148 14.65 -2.86 -5.46
C ILE A 148 14.69 -2.71 -3.94
N PHE A 149 14.19 -1.60 -3.44
CA PHE A 149 13.85 -1.37 -2.03
C PHE A 149 12.34 -1.08 -1.93
N PRO A 150 11.51 -2.11 -1.69
CA PRO A 150 10.07 -1.96 -1.63
C PRO A 150 9.57 -1.52 -0.25
N THR A 151 8.40 -0.87 -0.22
CA THR A 151 7.60 -0.63 0.99
C THR A 151 6.19 -1.17 0.81
N LEU A 152 5.40 -1.21 1.88
CA LEU A 152 3.96 -1.46 1.78
C LEU A 152 3.22 -0.14 1.65
N GLY A 153 2.20 -0.12 0.81
CA GLY A 153 1.18 0.92 0.78
C GLY A 153 -0.03 0.51 1.62
N ASN A 154 -1.12 1.24 1.44
CA ASN A 154 -2.36 0.99 2.15
C ASN A 154 -3.31 0.06 1.38
N HIS A 155 -3.06 -0.19 0.08
CA HIS A 155 -3.87 -1.08 -0.75
C HIS A 155 -3.49 -2.56 -0.66
N GLU A 156 -2.28 -2.93 -0.23
CA GLU A 156 -1.79 -4.33 -0.25
C GLU A 156 -2.52 -5.31 0.68
N ALA A 157 -3.42 -4.84 1.53
CA ALA A 157 -4.19 -5.68 2.43
C ALA A 157 -5.68 -5.57 2.15
N VAL A 158 -6.38 -6.68 2.40
CA VAL A 158 -7.83 -6.67 2.47
C VAL A 158 -8.31 -6.85 3.90
N PRO A 159 -9.26 -5.99 4.33
CA PRO A 159 -9.78 -4.84 3.55
C PRO A 159 -8.78 -3.65 3.50
N VAL A 160 -8.97 -2.72 2.57
CA VAL A 160 -8.02 -1.59 2.34
C VAL A 160 -7.68 -0.82 3.62
N ASN A 161 -6.45 -0.30 3.71
CA ASN A 161 -5.83 0.38 4.87
C ASN A 161 -5.51 -0.53 6.06
N TRP A 162 -5.77 -1.84 5.99
CA TRP A 162 -5.42 -2.80 7.05
C TRP A 162 -3.99 -3.37 6.96
N SER A 163 -3.14 -2.86 6.06
CA SER A 163 -1.77 -3.40 5.85
C SER A 163 -0.90 -3.35 7.12
N LEU A 164 -1.16 -2.40 8.03
CA LEU A 164 -0.46 -2.25 9.30
C LEU A 164 -1.27 -2.67 10.53
N LEU A 165 -2.60 -2.74 10.41
CA LEU A 165 -3.49 -3.05 11.51
C LEU A 165 -3.49 -4.58 11.72
N PHE A 166 -3.35 -5.01 12.98
CA PHE A 166 -3.35 -6.40 13.48
C PHE A 166 -2.04 -7.19 13.55
N ARG A 167 -0.90 -6.65 13.09
CA ARG A 167 0.41 -7.14 13.59
C ARG A 167 0.77 -6.52 14.94
N PHE A 168 0.49 -5.21 15.10
CA PHE A 168 0.73 -4.48 16.35
C PHE A 168 -0.35 -4.69 17.43
N ILE A 169 -1.51 -5.27 17.06
CA ILE A 169 -2.60 -5.60 17.99
C ILE A 169 -2.55 -7.12 18.23
N ALA A 170 -1.78 -7.53 19.25
CA ALA A 170 -1.70 -8.86 19.85
C ALA A 170 -2.30 -10.05 19.03
N PRO A 171 -1.47 -10.85 18.34
CA PRO A 171 -1.91 -12.02 17.56
C PRO A 171 -2.76 -13.03 18.34
N SER A 172 -2.68 -13.06 19.66
CA SER A 172 -3.43 -14.00 20.51
C SER A 172 -4.90 -13.61 20.77
N GLN A 173 -5.32 -12.37 20.43
CA GLN A 173 -6.66 -11.86 20.76
C GLN A 173 -7.56 -11.59 19.54
N VAL A 174 -7.02 -11.73 18.33
CA VAL A 174 -7.72 -11.45 17.07
C VAL A 174 -7.88 -12.78 16.33
N LYS A 175 -9.09 -13.12 15.88
CA LYS A 175 -9.32 -14.31 15.07
C LYS A 175 -8.42 -14.26 13.83
N ASN A 176 -7.87 -15.41 13.41
CA ASN A 176 -6.96 -15.53 12.24
C ASN A 176 -7.48 -14.80 10.98
N GLU A 177 -8.81 -14.77 10.78
CA GLU A 177 -9.48 -14.14 9.64
C GLU A 177 -9.45 -12.60 9.62
N MET A 178 -9.01 -11.95 10.71
CA MET A 178 -8.96 -10.48 10.82
C MET A 178 -7.54 -9.94 10.90
N ASN A 179 -6.50 -10.76 10.70
CA ASN A 179 -5.11 -10.32 10.76
C ASN A 179 -4.46 -10.24 9.37
N SER A 180 -3.53 -9.31 9.19
CA SER A 180 -2.73 -9.14 7.97
C SER A 180 -1.43 -9.96 8.00
N THR A 181 -1.33 -10.97 8.87
CA THR A 181 -0.10 -11.77 9.03
C THR A 181 0.28 -12.47 7.73
N TRP A 182 -0.72 -12.94 6.96
CA TRP A 182 -0.52 -13.56 5.65
C TRP A 182 0.26 -12.65 4.71
N LEU A 183 -0.01 -11.34 4.71
CA LEU A 183 0.65 -10.35 3.86
C LEU A 183 2.12 -10.22 4.26
N HIS A 184 2.38 -10.03 5.56
CA HIS A 184 3.75 -9.88 6.09
C HIS A 184 4.60 -11.13 5.90
N GLU A 185 4.02 -12.33 6.10
CA GLU A 185 4.69 -13.60 5.82
C GLU A 185 4.97 -13.78 4.33
N HIS A 186 4.00 -13.45 3.48
CA HIS A 186 4.15 -13.54 2.03
C HIS A 186 5.24 -12.59 1.50
N ILE A 187 5.20 -11.30 1.85
CA ILE A 187 6.22 -10.33 1.41
C ILE A 187 7.59 -10.66 2.00
N ALA A 188 7.66 -11.17 3.24
CA ALA A 188 8.93 -11.57 3.82
C ALA A 188 9.56 -12.73 3.05
N GLU A 189 8.75 -13.66 2.51
CA GLU A 189 9.22 -14.71 1.60
C GLU A 189 9.64 -14.16 0.24
N GLN A 190 8.78 -13.34 -0.39
CA GLN A 190 9.03 -12.77 -1.72
C GLN A 190 10.25 -11.85 -1.74
N TRP A 191 10.49 -11.10 -0.67
CA TRP A 191 11.56 -10.11 -0.60
C TRP A 191 12.87 -10.66 -0.03
N LYS A 192 12.94 -11.96 0.32
CA LYS A 192 14.19 -12.63 0.70
C LYS A 192 15.37 -12.37 -0.25
N PRO A 193 15.22 -12.47 -1.59
CA PRO A 193 16.34 -12.18 -2.50
C PRO A 193 16.71 -10.68 -2.57
N LEU A 194 15.83 -9.78 -2.11
CA LEU A 194 16.01 -8.33 -2.21
C LEU A 194 16.64 -7.72 -0.94
N LEU A 195 16.40 -8.34 0.22
CA LEU A 195 16.69 -7.76 1.52
C LEU A 195 17.70 -8.57 2.33
N SER A 196 18.42 -7.91 3.23
CA SER A 196 19.32 -8.58 4.17
C SER A 196 18.54 -9.33 5.25
N GLU A 197 19.16 -10.33 5.88
CA GLU A 197 18.55 -11.05 7.02
C GLU A 197 18.08 -10.11 8.14
N ALA A 198 18.85 -9.04 8.41
CA ALA A 198 18.48 -8.04 9.41
C ALA A 198 17.20 -7.28 9.02
N ALA A 199 17.06 -6.90 7.75
CA ALA A 199 15.86 -6.23 7.23
C ALA A 199 14.65 -7.19 7.19
N LEU A 200 14.86 -8.44 6.79
CA LEU A 200 13.82 -9.48 6.81
C LEU A 200 13.32 -9.74 8.24
N LYS A 201 14.22 -9.73 9.23
CA LYS A 201 13.84 -9.90 10.63
C LYS A 201 12.97 -8.76 11.15
N THR A 202 13.15 -7.54 10.67
CA THR A 202 12.27 -6.42 11.02
C THR A 202 10.96 -6.42 10.24
N LEU A 203 10.97 -6.92 9.00
CA LEU A 203 9.79 -7.06 8.14
C LEU A 203 8.85 -8.15 8.65
N ALA A 204 9.40 -9.29 9.06
CA ALA A 204 8.64 -10.44 9.58
C ALA A 204 8.20 -10.27 11.06
N LYS A 205 8.59 -9.17 11.72
CA LYS A 205 8.30 -8.90 13.13
C LYS A 205 7.01 -8.13 13.30
#